data_AF-A0AA40D0E8-F1
#
_entry.id   AF-A0AA40D0E8-F1
#
_cell.length_a   1.000
_cell.length_b   1.000
_cell.length_c   1.000
_cell.angle_alpha   90.00
_cell.angle_beta   90.00
_cell.angle_gamma   90.00
#
_symmetry.space_group_name_H-M   'P 1'
#
loop_
_entity.id
_entity.type
_entity.pdbx_description
1 polymer ?
#
loop_
_entity_poly.entity_id
_entity_poly.type
_entity_poly.pdbx_seq_one_letter_code
_entity_poly.pdbx_strand_id
1 'polypeptide(L)'
;MADLVPTLSTKSAVYSGIISTEPPMVAASCRTANCSWPVIPTLAACGGCTTIPVNTLCNQTSRTCTHSTPATSVDAPMDAPGYSIFKVAPSNGTVYPVVSTSRAYFSVFELLSASRPDGEASLIEGNECALWFCIQSYSISVNGGIQNESLVGNWSTTTVRRSDSGSRGAEYAFVNIPGNQLNVENGSNYIVTHGAMTALRSFMFGITTGTVYADVSKIDYSSDWVEAMWNASNHLQDWIETFATSMTNEIRKHGTLLSSSQGARYDGHATQLTPIIKVQWRWLIYPCVMILLSVLYLFHTIFASARGGVSVWKSGALPMLFCRVDENILDRMGNGMNEPNGLDEKIGHLPVAMYRGENGQWAFRTTSAEEN
;
A
#
# COMPACT_ATOMS: atom_id res chain seq x y z
N MET A 1 -17.01 -38.86 -17.99
CA MET A 1 -17.16 -37.96 -16.83
C MET A 1 -15.80 -37.32 -16.67
N ALA A 2 -15.64 -36.03 -16.97
CA ALA A 2 -14.32 -35.41 -16.83
C ALA A 2 -13.97 -35.39 -15.34
N ASP A 3 -12.81 -35.93 -14.96
CA ASP A 3 -12.32 -35.82 -13.59
C ASP A 3 -12.21 -34.35 -13.24
N LEU A 4 -13.06 -33.88 -12.32
CA LEU A 4 -12.98 -32.53 -11.83
C LEU A 4 -11.77 -32.44 -10.90
N VAL A 5 -10.73 -31.74 -11.35
CA VAL A 5 -9.47 -31.57 -10.62
C VAL A 5 -9.29 -30.09 -10.31
N PRO A 6 -8.78 -29.72 -9.11
CA PRO A 6 -8.47 -28.34 -8.80
C PRO A 6 -7.44 -27.74 -9.76
N THR A 7 -7.49 -26.43 -9.97
CA THR A 7 -6.47 -25.71 -10.74
C THR A 7 -5.10 -25.88 -10.09
N LEU A 8 -4.03 -25.75 -10.88
CA LEU A 8 -2.66 -25.81 -10.34
C LEU A 8 -2.40 -24.73 -9.27
N SER A 9 -3.02 -23.55 -9.41
CA SER A 9 -2.95 -22.49 -8.40
C SER A 9 -3.62 -22.90 -7.08
N THR A 10 -4.79 -23.54 -7.14
CA THR A 10 -5.48 -24.08 -5.96
C THR A 10 -4.65 -25.17 -5.30
N LYS A 11 -4.06 -26.08 -6.08
CA LYS A 11 -3.15 -27.09 -5.54
C LYS A 11 -1.98 -26.44 -4.83
N SER A 12 -1.30 -25.48 -5.48
CA SER A 12 -0.18 -24.74 -4.89
C SER A 12 -0.55 -24.09 -3.55
N ALA A 13 -1.75 -23.52 -3.43
CA ALA A 13 -2.24 -22.95 -2.18
C ALA A 13 -2.41 -23.99 -1.08
N VAL A 14 -2.89 -25.19 -1.40
CA VAL A 14 -2.94 -26.32 -0.46
C VAL A 14 -1.53 -26.74 -0.03
N TYR A 15 -0.58 -26.87 -0.97
CA TYR A 15 0.83 -27.17 -0.64
C TYR A 15 1.42 -26.12 0.29
N SER A 16 1.24 -24.84 -0.03
CA SER A 16 1.71 -23.73 0.80
C SER A 16 1.02 -23.70 2.16
N GLY A 17 -0.24 -24.12 2.27
CA GLY A 17 -0.96 -24.15 3.53
C GLY A 17 -0.50 -25.26 4.47
N ILE A 18 0.01 -26.37 3.92
CA ILE A 18 0.50 -27.50 4.72
C ILE A 18 1.94 -27.26 5.19
N ILE A 19 2.78 -26.70 4.32
CA ILE A 19 4.23 -26.66 4.51
C ILE A 19 4.72 -25.29 4.99
N SER A 20 4.01 -24.19 4.68
CA SER A 20 4.46 -22.85 5.09
C SER A 20 4.17 -22.59 6.56
N THR A 21 5.15 -21.98 7.23
CA THR A 21 4.98 -21.45 8.59
C THR A 21 4.27 -20.10 8.59
N GLU A 22 4.37 -19.33 7.50
CA GLU A 22 3.72 -18.04 7.36
C GLU A 22 3.22 -17.86 5.91
N PRO A 23 1.90 -17.74 5.68
CA PRO A 23 1.35 -17.54 4.36
C PRO A 23 1.53 -16.08 3.94
N PRO A 24 1.98 -15.79 2.70
CA PRO A 24 2.25 -14.42 2.28
C PRO A 24 0.96 -13.60 2.19
N MET A 25 0.99 -12.39 2.76
CA MET A 25 -0.12 -11.44 2.71
C MET A 25 -0.46 -11.06 1.26
N VAL A 26 -1.75 -10.88 0.97
CA VAL A 26 -2.20 -10.41 -0.35
C VAL A 26 -1.98 -8.91 -0.46
N ALA A 27 -1.03 -8.49 -1.29
CA ALA A 27 -0.72 -7.07 -1.48
C ALA A 27 -1.87 -6.32 -2.18
N ALA A 28 -2.35 -5.26 -1.56
CA ALA A 28 -3.31 -4.34 -2.12
C ALA A 28 -2.63 -3.39 -3.12
N SER A 29 -3.35 -3.02 -4.18
CA SER A 29 -2.85 -2.08 -5.19
C SER A 29 -2.91 -0.65 -4.66
N CYS A 30 -1.79 -0.14 -4.12
CA CYS A 30 -1.64 1.24 -3.65
C CYS A 30 -0.51 1.96 -4.40
N ARG A 31 -0.82 3.06 -5.10
CA ARG A 31 0.17 3.83 -5.86
C ARG A 31 0.76 5.03 -5.12
N THR A 32 0.07 5.55 -4.09
CA THR A 32 0.43 6.82 -3.44
C THR A 32 1.13 6.65 -2.08
N ALA A 33 1.52 5.42 -1.72
CA ALA A 33 2.08 5.01 -0.43
C ALA A 33 1.14 5.15 0.79
N ASN A 34 0.04 5.90 0.69
CA ASN A 34 -0.97 6.03 1.74
C ASN A 34 -2.37 5.75 1.16
N CYS A 35 -2.88 4.54 1.39
CA CYS A 35 -4.19 4.11 0.92
C CYS A 35 -5.03 3.53 2.06
N SER A 36 -6.34 3.73 2.02
CA SER A 36 -7.28 3.14 2.98
C SER A 36 -8.50 2.63 2.24
N TRP A 37 -9.02 1.47 2.64
CA TRP A 37 -10.23 0.91 2.07
C TRP A 37 -11.31 0.77 3.13
N PRO A 38 -12.60 0.84 2.77
CA PRO A 38 -13.65 0.36 3.67
C PRO A 38 -13.46 -1.14 3.94
N VAL A 39 -14.15 -1.66 4.95
CA VAL A 39 -14.09 -3.10 5.27
C VAL A 39 -14.50 -3.91 4.04
N ILE A 40 -13.67 -4.87 3.61
CA ILE A 40 -13.90 -5.64 2.38
C ILE A 40 -14.28 -7.08 2.76
N PRO A 41 -15.49 -7.56 2.43
CA PRO A 41 -15.87 -8.96 2.56
C PRO A 41 -15.35 -9.78 1.37
N THR A 42 -14.86 -10.97 1.67
CA THR A 42 -14.37 -11.92 0.67
C THR A 42 -14.76 -13.35 1.03
N LEU A 43 -14.85 -14.19 0.00
CA LEU A 43 -14.91 -15.64 0.20
C LEU A 43 -13.54 -16.11 0.68
N ALA A 44 -13.54 -16.99 1.67
CA ALA A 44 -12.35 -17.44 2.38
C ALA A 44 -12.47 -18.92 2.74
N ALA A 45 -11.40 -19.47 3.27
CA ALA A 45 -11.40 -20.75 3.97
C ALA A 45 -11.24 -20.51 5.47
N CYS A 46 -11.91 -21.34 6.25
CA CYS A 46 -11.81 -21.40 7.69
C CYS A 46 -11.52 -22.85 8.10
N GLY A 47 -10.89 -23.03 9.25
CA GLY A 47 -10.57 -24.35 9.78
C GLY A 47 -10.62 -24.39 11.28
N GLY A 48 -10.67 -25.61 11.82
CA GLY A 48 -10.65 -25.85 13.25
C GLY A 48 -10.41 -27.31 13.57
N CYS A 49 -9.81 -27.56 14.72
CA CYS A 49 -9.56 -28.89 15.25
C CYS A 49 -10.20 -29.04 16.63
N THR A 50 -10.63 -30.26 16.95
CA THR A 50 -11.19 -30.58 18.26
C THR A 50 -10.73 -31.96 18.71
N THR A 51 -10.53 -32.13 20.01
CA THR A 51 -10.15 -33.42 20.58
C THR A 51 -11.36 -34.37 20.57
N ILE A 52 -11.11 -35.62 20.18
CA ILE A 52 -12.14 -36.67 20.11
C ILE A 52 -11.72 -37.87 20.97
N PRO A 53 -12.69 -38.61 21.53
CA PRO A 53 -12.39 -39.79 22.33
C PRO A 53 -11.77 -40.90 21.48
N VAL A 54 -10.73 -41.54 22.03
CA VAL A 54 -10.07 -42.70 21.42
C VAL A 54 -10.51 -43.97 22.14
N ASN A 55 -11.03 -44.94 21.39
CA ASN A 55 -11.34 -46.26 21.93
C ASN A 55 -10.08 -47.14 21.92
N THR A 56 -9.84 -47.88 23.00
CA THR A 56 -8.64 -48.72 23.15
C THR A 56 -9.04 -50.16 23.45
N LEU A 57 -8.56 -51.10 22.64
CA LEU A 57 -8.79 -52.54 22.79
C LEU A 57 -7.44 -53.27 22.85
N CYS A 58 -7.12 -53.86 24.00
CA CYS A 58 -5.87 -54.58 24.19
C CYS A 58 -6.06 -56.10 24.15
N ASN A 59 -5.28 -56.78 23.31
CA ASN A 59 -5.23 -58.22 23.22
C ASN A 59 -3.97 -58.74 23.95
N GLN A 60 -4.20 -59.41 25.06
CA GLN A 60 -3.14 -59.95 25.92
C GLN A 60 -2.36 -61.09 25.24
N THR A 61 -2.99 -61.84 24.34
CA THR A 61 -2.36 -62.99 23.66
C THR A 61 -1.34 -62.52 22.63
N SER A 62 -1.67 -61.47 21.86
CA SER A 62 -0.76 -60.86 20.89
C SER A 62 0.12 -59.74 21.48
N ARG A 63 -0.13 -59.35 22.74
CA ARG A 63 0.56 -58.25 23.45
C ARG A 63 0.49 -56.92 22.67
N THR A 64 -0.67 -56.64 22.07
CA THR A 64 -0.92 -55.44 21.26
C THR A 64 -2.20 -54.72 21.72
N CYS A 65 -2.17 -53.39 21.70
CA CYS A 65 -3.33 -52.54 21.92
C CYS A 65 -3.70 -51.82 20.61
N THR A 66 -4.94 -52.00 20.17
CA THR A 66 -5.52 -51.27 19.05
C THR A 66 -6.19 -50.02 19.59
N HIS A 67 -5.70 -48.85 19.18
CA HIS A 67 -6.33 -47.56 19.43
C HIS A 67 -7.11 -47.16 18.19
N SER A 68 -8.35 -46.71 18.36
CA SER A 68 -9.24 -46.38 17.24
C SER A 68 -10.05 -45.11 17.49
N THR A 69 -10.13 -44.31 16.44
CA THR A 69 -11.07 -43.21 16.23
C THR A 69 -12.13 -43.69 15.21
N PRO A 70 -13.24 -42.95 15.00
CA PRO A 70 -14.25 -43.31 14.01
C PRO A 70 -13.71 -43.54 12.58
N ALA A 71 -12.67 -42.82 12.16
CA ALA A 71 -12.11 -42.94 10.82
C ALA A 71 -10.84 -43.79 10.72
N THR A 72 -10.07 -43.96 11.80
CA THR A 72 -8.79 -44.66 11.73
C THR A 72 -8.41 -45.42 13.00
N SER A 73 -7.60 -46.47 12.84
CA SER A 73 -7.02 -47.23 13.94
C SER A 73 -5.51 -47.45 13.76
N VAL A 74 -4.84 -47.62 14.90
CA VAL A 74 -3.40 -47.87 15.03
C VAL A 74 -3.20 -49.00 16.04
N ASP A 75 -2.31 -49.93 15.72
CA ASP A 75 -1.89 -51.00 16.62
C ASP A 75 -0.55 -50.63 17.26
N ALA A 76 -0.51 -50.67 18.59
CA ALA A 76 0.66 -50.37 19.39
C ALA A 76 1.08 -51.58 20.23
N PRO A 77 2.38 -51.92 20.29
CA PRO A 77 2.88 -52.99 21.16
C PRO A 77 2.82 -52.58 22.64
N MET A 78 2.45 -53.53 23.52
CA MET A 78 2.34 -53.26 24.96
C MET A 78 3.68 -53.08 25.67
N ASP A 79 4.76 -53.67 25.14
CA ASP A 79 6.06 -53.79 25.84
C ASP A 79 7.24 -53.18 25.09
N ALA A 80 6.98 -52.35 24.07
CA ALA A 80 8.07 -51.68 23.37
C ALA A 80 8.76 -50.64 24.28
N PRO A 81 10.10 -50.53 24.21
CA PRO A 81 10.88 -49.59 25.02
C PRO A 81 10.56 -48.13 24.69
N GLY A 82 10.06 -47.86 23.48
CA GLY A 82 9.49 -46.58 23.08
C GLY A 82 8.92 -46.68 21.68
N TYR A 83 7.85 -45.95 21.38
CA TYR A 83 7.31 -45.87 20.03
C TYR A 83 6.54 -44.57 19.85
N SER A 84 6.37 -44.16 18.60
CA SER A 84 5.49 -43.06 18.25
C SER A 84 4.88 -43.32 16.89
N ILE A 85 3.56 -43.55 16.89
CA ILE A 85 2.79 -43.83 15.69
C ILE A 85 1.76 -42.72 15.54
N PHE A 86 1.72 -42.12 14.37
CA PHE A 86 0.74 -41.10 14.05
C PHE A 86 0.08 -41.38 12.73
N LYS A 87 -1.24 -41.35 12.72
CA LYS A 87 -2.00 -41.70 11.54
C LYS A 87 -3.04 -40.64 11.27
N VAL A 88 -3.15 -40.27 10.01
CA VAL A 88 -4.17 -39.34 9.52
C VAL A 88 -5.03 -40.08 8.52
N ALA A 89 -6.35 -39.89 8.62
CA ALA A 89 -7.29 -40.45 7.66
C ALA A 89 -8.44 -39.48 7.40
N PRO A 90 -9.00 -39.46 6.17
CA PRO A 90 -10.22 -38.72 5.90
C PRO A 90 -11.38 -39.31 6.71
N SER A 91 -12.24 -38.43 7.23
CA SER A 91 -13.40 -38.80 8.05
C SER A 91 -14.69 -38.25 7.47
N ASN A 92 -15.81 -38.91 7.76
CA ASN A 92 -17.13 -38.32 7.54
C ASN A 92 -17.48 -37.25 8.58
N GLY A 93 -16.72 -37.19 9.67
CA GLY A 93 -16.84 -36.24 10.76
C GLY A 93 -17.96 -36.59 11.74
N THR A 94 -17.60 -36.64 13.02
CA THR A 94 -18.54 -36.74 14.14
C THR A 94 -18.96 -35.36 14.66
N VAL A 95 -18.01 -34.43 14.74
CA VAL A 95 -18.23 -33.04 15.16
C VAL A 95 -18.45 -32.14 13.93
N TYR A 96 -17.67 -32.37 12.88
CA TYR A 96 -17.68 -31.63 11.62
C TYR A 96 -18.25 -32.52 10.48
N PRO A 97 -19.58 -32.70 10.39
CA PRO A 97 -20.17 -33.59 9.39
C PRO A 97 -19.91 -33.09 7.96
N VAL A 98 -19.11 -33.83 7.20
CA VAL A 98 -18.66 -33.43 5.85
C VAL A 98 -19.80 -33.25 4.85
N VAL A 99 -20.91 -33.96 5.07
CA VAL A 99 -22.14 -33.90 4.25
C VAL A 99 -23.11 -32.78 4.67
N SER A 100 -22.73 -31.93 5.62
CA SER A 100 -23.57 -30.82 6.08
C SER A 100 -23.95 -29.87 4.94
N THR A 101 -25.20 -29.39 4.97
CA THR A 101 -25.66 -28.31 4.08
C THR A 101 -25.53 -26.93 4.74
N SER A 102 -25.46 -26.89 6.08
CA SER A 102 -25.38 -25.66 6.87
C SER A 102 -23.98 -25.04 6.90
N ARG A 103 -22.95 -25.82 6.52
CA ARG A 103 -21.57 -25.38 6.32
C ARG A 103 -20.94 -26.11 5.14
N ALA A 104 -20.16 -25.40 4.34
CA ALA A 104 -19.52 -25.93 3.13
C ALA A 104 -18.15 -26.55 3.44
N TYR A 105 -18.12 -27.72 4.08
CA TYR A 105 -16.88 -28.46 4.37
C TYR A 105 -16.26 -29.02 3.10
N PHE A 106 -14.95 -28.80 2.90
CA PHE A 106 -14.20 -29.36 1.77
C PHE A 106 -13.12 -30.36 2.18
N SER A 107 -12.80 -30.45 3.47
CA SER A 107 -11.95 -31.49 4.03
C SER A 107 -12.33 -31.73 5.49
N VAL A 108 -12.44 -32.99 5.88
CA VAL A 108 -12.61 -33.45 7.27
C VAL A 108 -11.74 -34.67 7.44
N PHE A 109 -10.89 -34.68 8.46
CA PHE A 109 -9.94 -35.74 8.71
C PHE A 109 -9.68 -35.88 10.20
N GLU A 110 -9.32 -37.10 10.60
CA GLU A 110 -8.97 -37.43 11.97
C GLU A 110 -7.48 -37.73 12.05
N LEU A 111 -6.86 -37.26 13.13
CA LEU A 111 -5.48 -37.53 13.49
C LEU A 111 -5.49 -38.38 14.75
N LEU A 112 -4.78 -39.50 14.73
CA LEU A 112 -4.61 -40.38 15.87
C LEU A 112 -3.11 -40.47 16.16
N SER A 113 -2.70 -39.98 17.33
CA SER A 113 -1.36 -40.09 17.87
C SER A 113 -1.36 -41.15 18.97
N ALA A 114 -0.43 -42.10 18.88
CA ALA A 114 -0.14 -43.07 19.93
C ALA A 114 1.37 -43.10 20.13
N SER A 115 1.84 -42.54 21.24
CA SER A 115 3.26 -42.50 21.57
C SER A 115 3.52 -43.03 22.98
N ARG A 116 4.71 -43.55 23.21
CA ARG A 116 5.19 -43.96 24.51
C ARG A 116 6.66 -43.56 24.64
N PRO A 117 6.98 -42.57 25.49
CA PRO A 117 8.36 -42.27 25.87
C PRO A 117 8.94 -43.40 26.71
N ASP A 118 10.26 -43.59 26.64
CA ASP A 118 10.94 -44.64 27.41
C ASP A 118 10.80 -44.39 28.91
N GLY A 119 10.37 -45.42 29.65
CA GLY A 119 10.07 -45.33 31.08
C GLY A 119 8.78 -44.61 31.45
N GLU A 120 7.99 -44.11 30.49
CA GLU A 120 6.74 -43.37 30.75
C GLU A 120 5.48 -44.12 30.27
N ALA A 121 4.31 -43.56 30.63
CA ALA A 121 3.01 -44.05 30.20
C ALA A 121 2.74 -43.67 28.73
N SER A 122 1.91 -44.48 28.06
CA SER A 122 1.48 -44.18 26.69
C SER A 122 0.58 -42.93 26.65
N LEU A 123 0.88 -42.04 25.72
CA LEU A 123 0.10 -40.85 25.37
C LEU A 123 -0.69 -41.14 24.10
N ILE A 124 -2.02 -41.09 24.21
CA ILE A 124 -2.94 -41.40 23.11
C ILE A 124 -3.87 -40.21 22.92
N GLU A 125 -3.84 -39.63 21.73
CA GLU A 125 -4.61 -38.44 21.40
C GLU A 125 -5.32 -38.62 20.06
N GLY A 126 -6.62 -38.31 20.05
CA GLY A 126 -7.44 -38.27 18.85
C GLY A 126 -7.90 -36.84 18.61
N ASN A 127 -7.76 -36.35 17.38
CA ASN A 127 -8.23 -35.03 16.97
C ASN A 127 -9.05 -35.14 15.69
N GLU A 128 -10.17 -34.44 15.60
CA GLU A 128 -10.93 -34.25 14.38
C GLU A 128 -10.72 -32.81 13.90
N CYS A 129 -10.20 -32.67 12.68
CA CYS A 129 -9.96 -31.39 12.04
C CYS A 129 -10.84 -31.24 10.81
N ALA A 130 -11.27 -30.02 10.54
CA ALA A 130 -12.07 -29.71 9.37
C ALA A 130 -11.69 -28.37 8.75
N LEU A 131 -11.91 -28.29 7.45
CA LEU A 131 -11.77 -27.09 6.64
C LEU A 131 -13.06 -26.84 5.86
N TRP A 132 -13.53 -25.61 5.88
CA TRP A 132 -14.78 -25.20 5.23
C TRP A 132 -14.64 -23.81 4.59
N PHE A 133 -15.49 -23.52 3.62
CA PHE A 133 -15.60 -22.17 3.09
C PHE A 133 -16.36 -21.26 4.07
N CYS A 134 -15.88 -20.04 4.20
CA CYS A 134 -16.49 -18.99 5.01
C CYS A 134 -16.40 -17.64 4.28
N ILE A 135 -17.11 -16.65 4.79
CA ILE A 135 -16.92 -15.25 4.42
C ILE A 135 -16.06 -14.63 5.52
N GLN A 136 -15.04 -13.86 5.14
CA GLN A 136 -14.23 -13.07 6.04
C GLN A 136 -14.25 -11.62 5.58
N SER A 137 -14.29 -10.69 6.53
CA SER A 137 -14.21 -9.26 6.25
C SER A 137 -12.94 -8.67 6.82
N TYR A 138 -12.22 -7.92 5.99
CA TYR A 138 -10.91 -7.37 6.33
C TYR A 138 -10.92 -5.86 6.36
N SER A 139 -10.22 -5.29 7.34
CA SER A 139 -9.82 -3.88 7.35
C SER A 139 -8.39 -3.79 6.83
N ILE A 140 -8.23 -3.13 5.68
CA ILE A 140 -6.95 -3.01 4.97
C ILE A 140 -6.57 -1.55 4.91
N SER A 141 -5.32 -1.25 5.28
CA SER A 141 -4.74 0.09 5.13
C SER A 141 -3.27 -0.02 4.74
N VAL A 142 -2.79 0.97 3.99
CA VAL A 142 -1.38 1.10 3.61
C VAL A 142 -0.92 2.46 4.11
N ASN A 143 0.10 2.47 4.96
CA ASN A 143 0.70 3.69 5.49
C ASN A 143 2.20 3.68 5.22
N GLY A 144 2.72 4.70 4.56
CA GLY A 144 4.13 4.78 4.16
C GLY A 144 4.60 3.61 3.29
N GLY A 145 3.70 2.99 2.52
CA GLY A 145 3.97 1.81 1.70
C GLY A 145 3.91 0.46 2.44
N ILE A 146 3.67 0.46 3.76
CA ILE A 146 3.52 -0.76 4.55
C ILE A 146 2.02 -1.08 4.67
N GLN A 147 1.63 -2.28 4.25
CA GLN A 147 0.26 -2.76 4.39
C GLN A 147 0.02 -3.34 5.78
N ASN A 148 -1.11 -2.97 6.39
CA ASN A 148 -1.66 -3.59 7.57
C ASN A 148 -3.05 -4.14 7.26
N GLU A 149 -3.30 -5.38 7.68
CA GLU A 149 -4.54 -6.10 7.43
C GLU A 149 -5.02 -6.75 8.74
N SER A 150 -6.31 -6.60 9.05
CA SER A 150 -6.92 -7.22 10.21
C SER A 150 -8.28 -7.82 9.88
N LEU A 151 -8.57 -8.98 10.47
CA LEU A 151 -9.86 -9.64 10.35
C LEU A 151 -10.88 -8.94 11.26
N VAL A 152 -11.98 -8.47 10.67
CA VAL A 152 -13.09 -7.81 11.38
C VAL A 152 -14.12 -8.83 11.87
N GLY A 153 -14.39 -9.86 11.05
CA GLY A 153 -15.38 -10.89 11.39
C GLY A 153 -15.49 -11.96 10.32
N ASN A 154 -16.21 -13.02 10.65
CA ASN A 154 -16.44 -14.15 9.74
C ASN A 154 -17.90 -14.64 9.75
N TRP A 155 -18.26 -15.40 8.74
CA TRP A 155 -19.57 -16.05 8.61
C TRP A 155 -19.46 -17.36 7.84
N SER A 156 -20.14 -18.42 8.27
CA SER A 156 -19.99 -19.76 7.68
C SER A 156 -21.30 -20.44 7.31
N THR A 157 -22.45 -19.82 7.59
CA THR A 157 -23.74 -20.45 7.37
C THR A 157 -24.10 -20.50 5.89
N THR A 158 -24.32 -21.71 5.39
CA THR A 158 -24.67 -21.99 4.00
C THR A 158 -26.00 -22.74 3.88
N THR A 159 -26.51 -22.80 2.66
CA THR A 159 -27.56 -23.75 2.25
C THR A 159 -27.21 -24.29 0.87
N VAL A 160 -27.62 -25.52 0.57
CA VAL A 160 -27.42 -26.10 -0.76
C VAL A 160 -28.60 -25.72 -1.65
N ARG A 161 -28.32 -24.96 -2.72
CA ARG A 161 -29.29 -24.60 -3.75
C ARG A 161 -29.11 -25.51 -4.95
N ARG A 162 -30.19 -26.13 -5.43
CA ARG A 162 -30.18 -26.84 -6.72
C ARG A 162 -30.56 -25.84 -7.82
N SER A 163 -29.80 -25.82 -8.90
CA SER A 163 -30.19 -25.08 -10.10
C SER A 163 -31.22 -25.89 -10.87
N ASP A 164 -32.37 -25.28 -11.20
CA ASP A 164 -33.42 -25.91 -12.02
C ASP A 164 -32.99 -26.09 -13.49
N SER A 165 -31.91 -25.42 -13.91
CA SER A 165 -31.28 -25.65 -15.21
C SER A 165 -30.24 -26.77 -15.07
N GLY A 166 -30.54 -27.94 -15.64
CA GLY A 166 -29.80 -29.21 -15.49
C GLY A 166 -28.33 -29.25 -15.94
N SER A 167 -27.68 -28.11 -16.12
CA SER A 167 -26.26 -27.94 -16.46
C SER A 167 -25.40 -27.42 -15.30
N ARG A 168 -25.99 -26.84 -14.24
CA ARG A 168 -25.26 -26.43 -13.03
C ARG A 168 -25.67 -27.35 -11.87
N GLY A 169 -24.72 -28.10 -11.32
CA GLY A 169 -24.93 -28.96 -10.14
C GLY A 169 -25.33 -28.16 -8.89
N ALA A 170 -25.56 -28.85 -7.77
CA ALA A 170 -25.96 -28.22 -6.51
C ALA A 170 -24.86 -27.29 -5.93
N GLU A 171 -25.19 -26.05 -5.60
CA GLU A 171 -24.22 -25.04 -5.14
C GLU A 171 -24.41 -24.74 -3.65
N TYR A 172 -23.32 -24.49 -2.93
CA TYR A 172 -23.37 -23.95 -1.57
C TYR A 172 -23.50 -22.44 -1.65
N ALA A 173 -24.65 -21.91 -1.23
CA ALA A 173 -24.88 -20.47 -1.14
C ALA A 173 -24.85 -20.02 0.32
N PHE A 174 -24.11 -18.94 0.60
CA PHE A 174 -24.08 -18.33 1.93
C PHE A 174 -25.39 -17.57 2.17
N VAL A 175 -25.97 -17.75 3.36
CA VAL A 175 -27.27 -17.17 3.73
C VAL A 175 -27.19 -16.46 5.08
N ASN A 176 -28.15 -15.56 5.33
CA ASN A 176 -28.27 -14.82 6.60
C ASN A 176 -26.99 -14.05 7.00
N ILE A 177 -26.26 -13.53 6.02
CA ILE A 177 -24.99 -12.82 6.25
C ILE A 177 -25.28 -11.50 6.98
N PRO A 178 -24.61 -11.20 8.11
CA PRO A 178 -24.81 -9.96 8.85
C PRO A 178 -24.19 -8.77 8.09
N GLY A 179 -24.98 -8.17 7.19
CA GLY A 179 -24.52 -7.12 6.25
C GLY A 179 -23.82 -5.94 6.92
N ASN A 180 -24.37 -5.42 8.03
CA ASN A 180 -23.80 -4.25 8.72
C ASN A 180 -22.46 -4.53 9.40
N GLN A 181 -22.22 -5.77 9.87
CA GLN A 181 -20.98 -6.12 10.56
C GLN A 181 -19.86 -6.48 9.58
N LEU A 182 -20.22 -7.12 8.46
CA LEU A 182 -19.26 -7.60 7.47
C LEU A 182 -19.12 -6.67 6.25
N ASN A 183 -19.84 -5.55 6.23
CA ASN A 183 -19.95 -4.62 5.09
C ASN A 183 -20.36 -5.30 3.78
N VAL A 184 -21.23 -6.32 3.86
CA VAL A 184 -21.73 -7.04 2.67
C VAL A 184 -22.91 -6.28 2.06
N GLU A 185 -22.86 -6.09 0.74
CA GLU A 185 -23.94 -5.42 0.00
C GLU A 185 -25.20 -6.28 -0.07
N ASN A 186 -26.36 -5.62 0.07
CA ASN A 186 -27.65 -6.28 0.00
C ASN A 186 -27.89 -6.86 -1.41
N GLY A 187 -28.21 -8.16 -1.50
CA GLY A 187 -28.33 -8.87 -2.77
C GLY A 187 -27.03 -9.49 -3.30
N SER A 188 -25.89 -9.33 -2.62
CA SER A 188 -24.67 -10.08 -2.94
C SER A 188 -24.84 -11.57 -2.66
N ASN A 189 -24.49 -12.41 -3.63
CA ASN A 189 -24.52 -13.85 -3.50
C ASN A 189 -23.09 -14.41 -3.51
N TYR A 190 -22.68 -14.97 -2.37
CA TYR A 190 -21.45 -15.76 -2.27
C TYR A 190 -21.82 -17.22 -2.50
N ILE A 191 -21.18 -17.87 -3.46
CA ILE A 191 -21.47 -19.24 -3.84
C ILE A 191 -20.18 -20.06 -4.03
N VAL A 192 -20.26 -21.34 -3.69
CA VAL A 192 -19.26 -22.35 -4.04
C VAL A 192 -19.95 -23.41 -4.89
N THR A 193 -19.47 -23.58 -6.12
CA THR A 193 -20.10 -24.50 -7.07
C THR A 193 -19.89 -25.96 -6.66
N HIS A 194 -20.83 -26.84 -7.05
CA HIS A 194 -20.69 -28.28 -6.84
C HIS A 194 -19.34 -28.81 -7.34
N GLY A 195 -18.97 -28.38 -8.55
CA GLY A 195 -17.78 -28.90 -9.22
C GLY A 195 -16.49 -28.54 -8.48
N ALA A 196 -16.39 -27.29 -7.99
CA ALA A 196 -15.26 -26.87 -7.16
C ALA A 196 -15.20 -27.68 -5.85
N MET A 197 -16.35 -27.91 -5.22
CA MET A 197 -16.43 -28.72 -4.00
C MET A 197 -16.02 -30.16 -4.22
N THR A 198 -16.52 -30.83 -5.26
CA THR A 198 -16.15 -32.22 -5.60
C THR A 198 -14.66 -32.33 -5.91
N ALA A 199 -14.12 -31.41 -6.72
CA ALA A 199 -12.71 -31.40 -7.08
C ALA A 199 -11.81 -31.27 -5.84
N LEU A 200 -12.14 -30.31 -4.97
CA LEU A 200 -11.36 -30.03 -3.78
C LEU A 200 -11.46 -31.16 -2.76
N ARG A 201 -12.66 -31.71 -2.52
CA ARG A 201 -12.85 -32.87 -1.63
C ARG A 201 -12.06 -34.09 -2.10
N SER A 202 -12.11 -34.40 -3.40
CA SER A 202 -11.37 -35.52 -3.99
C SER A 202 -9.85 -35.34 -3.81
N PHE A 203 -9.35 -34.13 -4.08
CA PHE A 203 -7.93 -33.81 -3.87
C PHE A 203 -7.52 -33.89 -2.40
N MET A 204 -8.30 -33.31 -1.50
CA MET A 204 -8.03 -33.31 -0.06
C MET A 204 -8.04 -34.73 0.51
N PHE A 205 -9.00 -35.56 0.10
CA PHE A 205 -9.08 -36.97 0.52
C PHE A 205 -7.79 -37.74 0.21
N GLY A 206 -7.14 -37.46 -0.92
CA GLY A 206 -5.89 -38.10 -1.32
C GLY A 206 -4.67 -37.67 -0.51
N ILE A 207 -4.67 -36.47 0.08
CA ILE A 207 -3.52 -35.94 0.84
C ILE A 207 -3.70 -36.04 2.36
N THR A 208 -4.93 -36.19 2.86
CA THR A 208 -5.22 -36.38 4.30
C THR A 208 -5.20 -37.87 4.68
N THR A 209 -4.31 -38.65 4.07
CA THR A 209 -4.11 -40.06 4.39
C THR A 209 -2.62 -40.34 4.51
N GLY A 210 -2.21 -40.95 5.62
CA GLY A 210 -0.81 -41.24 5.85
C GLY A 210 -0.54 -41.78 7.24
N THR A 211 0.66 -42.29 7.43
CA THR A 211 1.14 -42.77 8.73
C THR A 211 2.60 -42.40 8.91
N VAL A 212 2.94 -42.03 10.14
CA VAL A 212 4.30 -41.83 10.63
C VAL A 212 4.59 -42.93 11.63
N TYR A 213 5.71 -43.60 11.43
CA TYR A 213 6.25 -44.57 12.37
C TYR A 213 7.60 -44.07 12.84
N ALA A 214 7.71 -43.70 14.11
CA ALA A 214 8.93 -43.28 14.76
C ALA A 214 9.29 -44.27 15.88
N ASP A 215 10.52 -44.77 15.80
CA ASP A 215 11.17 -45.60 16.81
C ASP A 215 12.56 -45.00 17.12
N VAL A 216 13.26 -45.51 18.13
CA VAL A 216 14.55 -44.99 18.64
C VAL A 216 15.62 -44.86 17.55
N SER A 217 15.51 -45.63 16.46
CA SER A 217 16.51 -45.69 15.39
C SER A 217 16.09 -45.06 14.05
N LYS A 218 14.79 -44.85 13.81
CA LYS A 218 14.29 -44.40 12.51
C LYS A 218 12.94 -43.70 12.67
N ILE A 219 12.75 -42.62 11.91
CA ILE A 219 11.44 -42.04 11.62
C ILE A 219 11.12 -42.31 10.16
N ASP A 220 9.92 -42.86 9.91
CA ASP A 220 9.41 -43.18 8.58
C ASP A 220 8.12 -42.40 8.33
N TYR A 221 8.13 -41.59 7.27
CA TYR A 221 6.99 -40.78 6.86
C TYR A 221 6.39 -41.37 5.57
N SER A 222 5.10 -41.67 5.56
CA SER A 222 4.45 -42.16 4.34
C SER A 222 4.30 -41.09 3.25
N SER A 223 4.32 -39.80 3.65
CA SER A 223 4.17 -38.64 2.77
C SER A 223 4.64 -37.36 3.45
N ASP A 224 5.08 -36.39 2.65
CA ASP A 224 5.44 -35.04 3.14
C ASP A 224 4.26 -34.36 3.88
N TRP A 225 3.03 -34.72 3.52
CA TRP A 225 1.81 -34.20 4.15
C TRP A 225 1.63 -34.68 5.58
N VAL A 226 1.84 -35.98 5.82
CA VAL A 226 1.70 -36.54 7.16
C VAL A 226 2.88 -36.11 8.03
N GLU A 227 4.07 -35.89 7.44
CA GLU A 227 5.22 -35.28 8.13
C GLU A 227 4.89 -33.87 8.61
N ALA A 228 4.32 -33.03 7.76
CA ALA A 228 3.91 -31.67 8.13
C ALA A 228 2.84 -31.67 9.24
N MET A 229 1.83 -32.55 9.14
CA MET A 229 0.79 -32.69 10.17
C MET A 229 1.35 -33.25 11.49
N TRP A 230 2.32 -34.16 11.42
CA TRP A 230 3.02 -34.70 12.59
C TRP A 230 3.80 -33.60 13.32
N ASN A 231 4.54 -32.78 12.59
CA ASN A 231 5.29 -31.65 13.14
C ASN A 231 4.35 -30.60 13.78
N ALA A 232 3.15 -30.44 13.22
CA ALA A 232 2.11 -29.54 13.72
C ALA A 232 1.24 -30.13 14.86
N SER A 233 1.45 -31.37 15.26
CA SER A 233 0.56 -32.10 16.20
C SER A 233 0.32 -31.41 17.54
N ASN A 234 1.30 -30.64 18.04
CA ASN A 234 1.17 -29.87 19.29
C ASN A 234 0.43 -28.52 19.11
N HIS A 235 0.35 -28.01 17.88
CA HIS A 235 -0.20 -26.70 17.53
C HIS A 235 -1.18 -26.80 16.35
N LEU A 236 -2.07 -27.80 16.39
CA LEU A 236 -2.98 -28.11 15.29
C LEU A 236 -3.89 -26.94 14.91
N GLN A 237 -4.31 -26.13 15.89
CA GLN A 237 -5.15 -24.97 15.65
C GLN A 237 -4.42 -23.87 14.87
N ASP A 238 -3.18 -23.56 15.24
CA ASP A 238 -2.38 -22.54 14.53
C ASP A 238 -2.05 -23.01 13.10
N TRP A 239 -1.78 -24.30 12.94
CA TRP A 239 -1.51 -24.91 11.64
C TRP A 239 -2.75 -24.92 10.73
N ILE A 240 -3.94 -25.28 11.25
CA ILE A 240 -5.17 -25.28 10.43
C ILE A 240 -5.59 -23.85 10.04
N GLU A 241 -5.33 -22.86 10.90
CA GLU A 241 -5.54 -21.43 10.59
C GLU A 241 -4.58 -20.92 9.53
N THR A 242 -3.31 -21.35 9.58
CA THR A 242 -2.30 -21.06 8.55
C THR A 242 -2.69 -21.66 7.21
N PHE A 243 -3.13 -22.92 7.21
CA PHE A 243 -3.67 -23.59 6.03
C PHE A 243 -4.85 -22.81 5.44
N ALA A 244 -5.82 -22.46 6.29
CA ALA A 244 -7.02 -21.73 5.90
C ALA A 244 -6.67 -20.35 5.31
N THR A 245 -5.65 -19.67 5.86
CA THR A 245 -5.16 -18.40 5.34
C THR A 245 -4.54 -18.54 3.94
N SER A 246 -3.76 -19.60 3.70
CA SER A 246 -3.19 -19.88 2.37
C SER A 246 -4.29 -20.07 1.31
N MET A 247 -5.31 -20.88 1.63
CA MET A 247 -6.48 -21.07 0.77
C MET A 247 -7.29 -19.78 0.57
N THR A 248 -7.43 -18.98 1.62
CA THR A 248 -8.08 -17.66 1.53
C THR A 248 -7.35 -16.73 0.58
N ASN A 249 -6.02 -16.69 0.64
CA ASN A 249 -5.21 -15.86 -0.25
C ASN A 249 -5.34 -16.29 -1.71
N GLU A 250 -5.48 -17.58 -1.99
CA GLU A 250 -5.77 -18.09 -3.33
C GLU A 250 -7.15 -17.68 -3.83
N ILE A 251 -8.18 -17.81 -2.99
CA ILE A 251 -9.54 -17.39 -3.34
C ILE A 251 -9.57 -15.87 -3.61
N ARG A 252 -8.86 -15.07 -2.83
CA ARG A 252 -8.77 -13.62 -3.01
C ARG A 252 -8.04 -13.20 -4.28
N LYS A 253 -7.05 -13.98 -4.74
CA LYS A 253 -6.26 -13.67 -5.95
C LYS A 253 -6.89 -14.19 -7.23
N HIS A 254 -7.48 -15.39 -7.21
CA HIS A 254 -7.94 -16.11 -8.40
C HIS A 254 -9.45 -16.38 -8.40
N GLY A 255 -10.19 -15.88 -7.41
CA GLY A 255 -11.66 -15.96 -7.36
C GLY A 255 -12.32 -15.23 -8.53
N THR A 256 -13.48 -15.73 -8.96
CA THR A 256 -14.25 -15.16 -10.08
C THR A 256 -15.43 -14.34 -9.56
N LEU A 257 -15.62 -13.14 -10.11
CA LEU A 257 -16.78 -12.30 -9.88
C LEU A 257 -17.71 -12.40 -11.10
N LEU A 258 -18.93 -12.90 -10.87
CA LEU A 258 -19.91 -13.12 -11.95
C LEU A 258 -20.70 -11.85 -12.34
N SER A 259 -20.53 -10.74 -11.60
CA SER A 259 -21.24 -9.49 -11.86
C SER A 259 -20.25 -8.37 -12.21
N SER A 260 -20.49 -7.72 -13.36
CA SER A 260 -19.63 -6.68 -13.96
C SER A 260 -19.96 -5.26 -13.50
N SER A 261 -21.02 -5.07 -12.73
CA SER A 261 -21.41 -3.77 -12.18
C SER A 261 -21.14 -3.74 -10.68
N GLN A 262 -20.44 -2.69 -10.20
CA GLN A 262 -20.15 -2.35 -8.80
C GLN A 262 -18.72 -2.59 -8.30
N GLY A 263 -17.72 -2.22 -9.10
CA GLY A 263 -16.36 -1.99 -8.58
C GLY A 263 -16.26 -0.84 -7.56
N ALA A 264 -17.24 0.08 -7.51
CA ALA A 264 -17.12 1.33 -6.77
C ALA A 264 -17.35 1.26 -5.24
N ARG A 265 -17.98 0.20 -4.73
CA ARG A 265 -18.39 0.15 -3.29
C ARG A 265 -17.22 -0.05 -2.34
N TYR A 266 -16.24 -0.85 -2.75
CA TYR A 266 -15.04 -1.14 -1.96
C TYR A 266 -13.84 -0.32 -2.44
N ASP A 267 -14.08 0.77 -3.19
CA ASP A 267 -13.03 1.69 -3.59
C ASP A 267 -12.39 2.34 -2.36
N GLY A 268 -11.06 2.41 -2.38
CA GLY A 268 -10.28 3.03 -1.33
C GLY A 268 -9.99 4.50 -1.59
N HIS A 269 -9.64 5.22 -0.53
CA HIS A 269 -9.07 6.56 -0.61
C HIS A 269 -7.55 6.48 -0.63
N ALA A 270 -6.95 7.10 -1.64
CA ALA A 270 -5.50 7.25 -1.78
C ALA A 270 -5.12 8.71 -1.53
N THR A 271 -4.22 8.95 -0.57
CA THR A 271 -3.68 10.28 -0.29
C THR A 271 -2.30 10.42 -0.92
N GLN A 272 -2.02 11.56 -1.52
CA GLN A 272 -0.74 11.87 -2.14
C GLN A 272 -0.18 13.17 -1.56
N LEU A 273 1.14 13.22 -1.39
CA LEU A 273 1.84 14.45 -1.03
C LEU A 273 1.70 15.48 -2.15
N THR A 274 1.01 16.58 -1.86
CA THR A 274 0.86 17.71 -2.78
C THR A 274 1.64 18.93 -2.27
N PRO A 275 2.46 19.58 -3.11
CA PRO A 275 3.15 20.80 -2.72
C PRO A 275 2.13 21.94 -2.59
N ILE A 276 1.97 22.48 -1.38
CA ILE A 276 1.13 23.66 -1.13
C ILE A 276 2.03 24.90 -1.14
N ILE A 277 1.86 25.76 -2.15
CA ILE A 277 2.61 27.02 -2.25
C ILE A 277 1.91 28.08 -1.40
N LYS A 278 2.54 28.50 -0.29
CA LYS A 278 2.06 29.62 0.53
C LYS A 278 2.74 30.92 0.07
N VAL A 279 2.02 31.72 -0.71
CA VAL A 279 2.52 33.03 -1.16
C VAL A 279 2.52 34.03 0.00
N GLN A 280 3.69 34.58 0.34
CA GLN A 280 3.84 35.60 1.37
C GLN A 280 3.83 37.00 0.74
N TRP A 281 2.65 37.59 0.57
CA TRP A 281 2.46 38.91 -0.04
C TRP A 281 3.24 40.06 0.64
N ARG A 282 3.63 39.91 1.91
CA ARG A 282 4.40 40.92 2.65
C ARG A 282 5.74 41.26 1.98
N TRP A 283 6.35 40.30 1.27
CA TRP A 283 7.62 40.53 0.57
C TRP A 283 7.48 41.38 -0.69
N LEU A 284 6.28 41.47 -1.27
CA LEU A 284 6.01 42.35 -2.42
C LEU A 284 5.92 43.83 -2.03
N ILE A 285 5.80 44.14 -0.74
CA ILE A 285 5.75 45.53 -0.26
C ILE A 285 7.04 46.28 -0.64
N TYR A 286 8.21 45.67 -0.43
CA TYR A 286 9.49 46.31 -0.71
C TYR A 286 9.66 46.73 -2.19
N PRO A 287 9.54 45.83 -3.19
CA PRO A 287 9.67 46.23 -4.59
C PRO A 287 8.56 47.21 -5.02
N CYS A 288 7.33 47.07 -4.53
CA CYS A 288 6.27 48.03 -4.83
C CYS A 288 6.58 49.44 -4.29
N VAL A 289 7.09 49.54 -3.05
CA VAL A 289 7.51 50.81 -2.46
C VAL A 289 8.68 51.41 -3.23
N MET A 290 9.67 50.60 -3.62
CA MET A 290 10.80 51.08 -4.42
C MET A 290 10.37 51.63 -5.77
N ILE A 291 9.45 50.95 -6.47
CA ILE A 291 8.89 51.44 -7.73
C ILE A 291 8.15 52.76 -7.49
N LEU A 292 7.32 52.84 -6.46
CA LEU A 292 6.56 54.05 -6.15
C LEU A 292 7.47 55.23 -5.81
N LEU A 293 8.51 55.01 -4.99
CA LEU A 293 9.52 56.02 -4.68
C LEU A 293 10.29 56.48 -5.92
N SER A 294 10.63 55.56 -6.84
CA SER A 294 11.32 55.91 -8.09
C SER A 294 10.47 56.81 -8.99
N VAL A 295 9.16 56.53 -9.08
CA VAL A 295 8.21 57.32 -9.84
C VAL A 295 8.01 58.70 -9.20
N LEU A 296 7.87 58.76 -7.88
CA LEU A 296 7.79 60.04 -7.16
C LEU A 296 9.05 60.89 -7.33
N TYR A 297 10.23 60.27 -7.26
CA TYR A 297 11.50 60.95 -7.49
C TYR A 297 11.60 61.49 -8.92
N LEU A 298 11.17 60.71 -9.92
CA LEU A 298 11.11 61.18 -11.31
C LEU A 298 10.19 62.40 -11.47
N PHE A 299 8.98 62.37 -10.92
CA PHE A 299 8.10 63.54 -11.00
C PHE A 299 8.67 64.74 -10.25
N HIS A 300 9.24 64.53 -9.06
CA HIS A 300 9.87 65.59 -8.29
C HIS A 300 11.02 66.26 -9.07
N THR A 301 11.88 65.47 -9.72
CA THR A 301 12.98 65.99 -10.56
C THR A 301 12.46 66.75 -11.78
N ILE A 302 11.39 66.29 -12.43
CA ILE A 302 10.74 67.02 -13.54
C ILE A 302 10.20 68.37 -13.06
N PHE A 303 9.44 68.40 -11.96
CA PHE A 303 8.86 69.64 -11.43
C PHE A 303 9.92 70.64 -10.95
N ALA A 304 10.95 70.16 -10.25
CA ALA A 304 12.06 71.00 -9.79
C ALA A 304 12.82 71.60 -10.98
N SER A 305 13.09 70.80 -12.02
CA SER A 305 13.76 71.27 -13.24
C SER A 305 12.92 72.28 -14.01
N ALA A 306 11.60 72.04 -14.11
CA ALA A 306 10.67 72.96 -14.77
C ALA A 306 10.54 74.30 -14.05
N ARG A 307 10.48 74.31 -12.70
CA ARG A 307 10.44 75.54 -11.89
C ARG A 307 11.77 76.29 -11.91
N GLY A 308 12.88 75.58 -11.94
CA GLY A 308 14.22 76.17 -12.00
C GLY A 308 14.60 76.75 -13.36
N GLY A 309 13.72 76.66 -14.37
CA GLY A 309 13.99 77.18 -15.71
C GLY A 309 15.19 76.50 -16.39
N VAL A 310 15.62 75.33 -15.90
CA VAL A 310 16.78 74.62 -16.41
C VAL A 310 16.38 74.03 -17.75
N SER A 311 17.02 74.51 -18.81
CA SER A 311 16.77 74.00 -20.15
C SER A 311 17.39 72.61 -20.30
N VAL A 312 16.66 71.70 -20.95
CA VAL A 312 17.01 70.27 -21.04
C VAL A 312 18.12 70.08 -22.08
N TRP A 313 19.36 70.34 -21.67
CA TRP A 313 20.53 70.16 -22.53
C TRP A 313 20.99 68.73 -22.32
N LYS A 314 20.27 67.79 -22.93
CA LYS A 314 20.55 66.35 -22.84
C LYS A 314 21.97 66.09 -23.39
N SER A 315 22.98 66.12 -22.51
CA SER A 315 24.40 65.76 -22.73
C SER A 315 25.02 66.18 -24.07
N GLY A 316 24.44 67.18 -24.74
CA GLY A 316 24.83 67.58 -26.08
C GLY A 316 26.00 68.55 -25.97
N ALA A 317 27.06 68.31 -26.73
CA ALA A 317 28.13 69.30 -26.90
C ALA A 317 27.70 70.45 -27.86
N LEU A 318 26.60 70.27 -28.59
CA LEU A 318 26.10 71.22 -29.58
C LEU A 318 25.75 72.61 -29.00
N PRO A 319 25.07 72.70 -27.85
CA PRO A 319 24.79 73.99 -27.22
C PRO A 319 26.06 74.76 -26.85
N MET A 320 27.15 74.08 -26.46
CA MET A 320 28.45 74.72 -26.21
C MET A 320 29.05 75.31 -27.50
N LEU A 321 28.78 74.72 -28.66
CA LEU A 321 29.27 75.20 -29.97
C LEU A 321 28.51 76.45 -30.46
N PHE A 322 27.23 76.57 -30.14
CA PHE A 322 26.37 77.68 -30.55
C PHE A 322 26.27 78.82 -29.52
N CYS A 323 26.86 78.66 -28.34
CA CYS A 323 27.02 79.75 -27.39
C CYS A 323 28.09 80.72 -27.90
N ARG A 324 27.76 82.01 -27.97
CA ARG A 324 28.74 83.03 -28.33
C ARG A 324 29.65 83.32 -27.13
N VAL A 325 30.93 83.51 -27.38
CA VAL A 325 31.87 83.99 -26.36
C VAL A 325 31.83 85.52 -26.37
N ASP A 326 31.69 86.17 -25.21
CA ASP A 326 31.67 87.63 -25.10
C ASP A 326 32.95 88.24 -25.70
N GLU A 327 32.83 89.40 -26.34
CA GLU A 327 33.94 90.06 -27.04
C GLU A 327 35.10 90.37 -26.11
N ASN A 328 34.82 90.64 -24.82
CA ASN A 328 35.85 90.83 -23.79
C ASN A 328 36.72 89.60 -23.53
N ILE A 329 36.17 88.39 -23.68
CA ILE A 329 36.93 87.14 -23.54
C ILE A 329 37.72 86.89 -24.83
N LEU A 330 37.11 87.16 -25.99
CA LEU A 330 37.75 87.03 -27.30
C LEU A 330 38.94 87.98 -27.45
N ASP A 331 38.83 89.22 -26.96
CA ASP A 331 39.90 90.21 -27.00
C ASP A 331 41.10 89.78 -26.14
N ARG A 332 40.84 89.22 -24.95
CA ARG A 332 41.87 88.60 -24.10
C ARG A 332 42.50 87.35 -24.71
N MET A 333 41.78 86.64 -25.57
CA MET A 333 42.26 85.47 -26.31
C MET A 333 43.22 85.84 -27.45
N GLY A 334 43.07 87.04 -28.04
CA GLY A 334 43.69 87.43 -29.31
C GLY A 334 45.15 87.00 -29.47
N ASN A 335 46.03 87.42 -28.56
CA ASN A 335 47.45 87.09 -28.65
C ASN A 335 47.80 85.72 -28.01
N GLY A 336 46.91 85.15 -27.20
CA GLY A 336 47.13 83.87 -26.51
C GLY A 336 47.08 82.65 -27.43
N MET A 337 46.39 82.71 -28.57
CA MET A 337 46.35 81.60 -29.55
C MET A 337 47.69 81.34 -30.25
N ASN A 338 48.59 82.34 -30.29
CA ASN A 338 49.87 82.24 -30.98
C ASN A 338 51.01 81.81 -30.04
N GLU A 339 50.74 81.63 -28.75
CA GLU A 339 51.71 81.24 -27.72
C GLU A 339 51.41 79.82 -27.23
N PRO A 340 52.41 78.93 -27.11
CA PRO A 340 52.20 77.62 -26.50
C PRO A 340 51.73 77.78 -25.05
N ASN A 341 50.61 77.13 -24.68
CA ASN A 341 49.88 77.26 -23.41
C ASN A 341 49.24 78.64 -23.11
N GLY A 342 49.28 79.59 -24.06
CA GLY A 342 48.78 80.94 -23.83
C GLY A 342 47.28 81.04 -23.54
N LEU A 343 46.46 80.08 -23.99
CA LEU A 343 45.02 80.05 -23.70
C LEU A 343 44.71 79.69 -22.24
N ASP A 344 45.39 78.68 -21.69
CA ASP A 344 45.13 78.22 -20.33
C ASP A 344 45.63 79.26 -19.33
N GLU A 345 46.77 79.88 -19.61
CA GLU A 345 47.36 80.95 -18.80
C GLU A 345 46.50 82.23 -18.81
N LYS A 346 45.93 82.62 -19.96
CA LYS A 346 45.16 83.88 -20.10
C LYS A 346 43.68 83.75 -19.78
N ILE A 347 43.09 82.56 -19.93
CA ILE A 347 41.63 82.36 -19.86
C ILE A 347 41.20 81.16 -19.00
N GLY A 348 42.09 80.19 -18.75
CA GLY A 348 41.75 78.91 -18.09
C GLY A 348 41.15 79.03 -16.68
N HIS A 349 41.41 80.15 -15.99
CA HIS A 349 40.89 80.42 -14.64
C HIS A 349 39.80 81.49 -14.58
N LEU A 350 39.31 82.00 -15.71
CA LEU A 350 38.24 82.99 -15.70
C LEU A 350 36.91 82.34 -15.30
N PRO A 351 36.27 82.78 -14.19
CA PRO A 351 34.93 82.33 -13.87
C PRO A 351 33.98 82.89 -14.93
N VAL A 352 33.37 81.96 -15.69
CA VAL A 352 32.40 82.27 -16.73
C VAL A 352 31.04 81.71 -16.34
N ALA A 353 30.01 82.52 -16.51
CA ALA A 353 28.62 82.07 -16.39
C ALA A 353 27.94 82.18 -17.75
N MET A 354 27.00 81.29 -17.99
CA MET A 354 26.21 81.30 -19.20
C MET A 354 24.97 82.16 -18.99
N TYR A 355 24.79 83.18 -19.80
CA TYR A 355 23.67 84.10 -19.72
C TYR A 355 22.82 84.03 -20.99
N ARG A 356 21.51 84.23 -20.84
CA ARG A 356 20.58 84.32 -21.97
C ARG A 356 20.29 85.79 -22.26
N GLY A 357 20.83 86.30 -23.36
CA GLY A 357 20.58 87.68 -23.81
C GLY A 357 19.13 87.90 -24.24
N GLU A 358 18.68 89.15 -24.27
CA GLU A 358 17.30 89.55 -24.64
C GLU A 358 16.89 89.06 -26.05
N ASN A 359 17.88 88.90 -26.94
CA ASN A 359 17.69 88.41 -28.30
C ASN A 359 17.56 86.86 -28.37
N GLY A 360 17.51 86.19 -27.22
CA GLY A 360 17.39 84.72 -27.10
C GLY A 360 18.69 83.95 -27.31
N GLN A 361 19.81 84.62 -27.59
CA GLN A 361 21.13 84.01 -27.77
C GLN A 361 21.77 83.70 -26.40
N TRP A 362 22.42 82.55 -26.30
CA TRP A 362 23.22 82.18 -25.13
C TRP A 362 24.66 82.64 -25.33
N ALA A 363 25.22 83.27 -24.32
CA ALA A 363 26.60 83.73 -24.35
C ALA A 363 27.34 83.40 -23.04
N PHE A 364 28.62 83.09 -23.16
CA PHE A 364 29.51 82.99 -22.01
C PHE A 364 30.06 84.38 -21.70
N ARG A 365 29.76 84.87 -20.50
CA ARG A 365 30.27 86.14 -19.99
C ARG A 365 31.12 85.89 -18.73
N THR A 366 32.20 86.64 -18.57
CA THR A 366 32.97 86.65 -17.33
C THR A 366 32.09 87.18 -16.20
N THR A 367 32.04 86.48 -15.07
CA THR A 367 31.38 87.02 -13.89
C THR A 367 32.28 88.12 -13.31
N SER A 368 32.05 89.38 -13.70
CA SER A 368 32.65 90.50 -12.99
C SER A 368 32.03 90.55 -11.60
N ALA A 369 32.89 90.50 -10.57
CA ALA A 369 32.46 90.80 -9.21
C ALA A 369 32.01 92.26 -9.15
N GLU A 370 30.72 92.50 -9.33
CA GLU A 370 29.92 93.63 -8.85
C GLU A 370 28.55 93.64 -9.57
N GLU A 371 27.59 92.89 -9.03
CA GLU A 371 26.25 93.39 -8.70
C GLU A 371 25.48 92.32 -7.89
N ASN A 372 25.33 92.65 -6.60
CA ASN A 372 24.67 91.97 -5.46
C ASN A 372 25.34 90.72 -4.84
#